data_AF-A0A7S4RTR4-F1
#
_entry.id   AF-A0A7S4RTR4-F1
#
_cell.length_a   1.000
_cell.length_b   1.000
_cell.length_c   1.000
_cell.angle_alpha   90.00
_cell.angle_beta   90.00
_cell.angle_gamma   90.00
#
_symmetry.space_group_name_H-M   'P 1'
#
loop_
_entity.id
_entity.type
_entity.pdbx_description
1 polymer ?
#
loop_
_entity_poly.entity_id
_entity_poly.type
_entity_poly.pdbx_seq_one_letter_code
_entity_poly.pdbx_strand_id
1 'polypeptide(L)'
;WLKPPWAAKGGRGPPVGVGGAGPGTSASAEMTTRGWCQARLVKALYAGGLIMLGMTIQILVPKMQMCAELLERDLIAVPRPAAGAPPWAAEAAAPGASPPAATATGFAAGQAPVAAPSAPPPAAAVPEIPTTTTPRPVAQIKLIINSHAWYRVPLTVLLRSMAEAGFTRWDDVVIFVGGSTQHVPPHDPPPQFAHLAPAGTTFVNTTLNNFDFNAYSGLYHYRSHPRVRAHSYLVLHDSCSVGKAFPGIFDRMTDVKPFQVRTAPKPSHNICVFGSGVVERYKTNFDVNASKVDGNVIEHSKAHSPPVNGMFVVDHFADEVMWLPNRVQQDAVDIYSSGNMRTKFYLPAFDVTKFVLIMKMGEFGEGGKVQQAVPFRR
;
A
#
# COMPACT_ATOMS: atom_id res chain seq x y z
N TRP A 1 -15.72 -30.09 -35.59
CA TRP A 1 -15.76 -29.04 -36.63
C TRP A 1 -14.88 -27.88 -36.21
N LEU A 2 -13.79 -27.50 -36.85
CA LEU A 2 -12.80 -28.14 -37.72
C LEU A 2 -11.63 -27.15 -37.70
N LYS A 3 -10.40 -27.62 -37.48
CA LYS A 3 -9.15 -26.87 -37.69
C LYS A 3 -9.02 -26.46 -39.16
N PRO A 4 -8.17 -25.48 -39.49
CA PRO A 4 -7.44 -25.50 -40.76
C PRO A 4 -5.95 -25.83 -40.58
N PRO A 5 -5.32 -26.38 -41.63
CA PRO A 5 -4.16 -27.24 -41.52
C PRO A 5 -2.90 -26.67 -42.21
N TRP A 6 -1.82 -27.47 -42.14
CA TRP A 6 -0.66 -27.56 -43.05
C TRP A 6 0.31 -26.36 -43.21
N ALA A 7 1.55 -26.59 -42.78
CA ALA A 7 2.72 -26.47 -43.66
C ALA A 7 3.81 -27.44 -43.17
N ALA A 8 3.82 -28.64 -43.74
CA ALA A 8 4.92 -29.58 -43.63
C ALA A 8 5.90 -29.37 -44.78
N LYS A 9 7.19 -29.36 -44.43
CA LYS A 9 8.37 -29.88 -45.15
C LYS A 9 8.32 -30.03 -46.68
N GLY A 10 9.28 -29.36 -47.32
CA GLY A 10 10.02 -29.84 -48.50
C GLY A 10 11.35 -29.08 -48.53
N GLY A 11 12.53 -29.67 -48.69
CA GLY A 11 12.90 -30.83 -49.49
C GLY A 11 13.89 -30.34 -50.56
N ARG A 12 15.16 -30.71 -50.42
CA ARG A 12 16.30 -30.27 -51.26
C ARG A 12 16.23 -30.84 -52.69
N GLY A 13 16.80 -30.12 -53.65
CA GLY A 13 17.25 -30.65 -54.94
C GLY A 13 17.74 -29.56 -55.92
N PRO A 14 19.03 -29.54 -56.32
CA PRO A 14 19.54 -28.87 -57.54
C PRO A 14 19.48 -29.88 -58.74
N PRO A 15 20.02 -29.66 -59.97
CA PRO A 15 20.93 -28.62 -60.49
C PRO A 15 20.69 -28.17 -61.99
N VAL A 16 21.61 -27.35 -62.54
CA VAL A 16 21.96 -27.07 -63.99
C VAL A 16 20.87 -26.42 -64.87
N GLY A 17 21.07 -25.43 -65.75
CA GLY A 17 22.21 -24.65 -66.24
C GLY A 17 21.80 -23.91 -67.54
N VAL A 18 22.61 -22.92 -67.95
CA VAL A 18 22.79 -22.35 -69.31
C VAL A 18 21.71 -21.41 -69.90
N GLY A 19 22.09 -20.13 -70.04
CA GLY A 19 22.07 -19.39 -71.31
C GLY A 19 20.80 -18.64 -71.73
N GLY A 20 20.91 -17.32 -71.93
CA GLY A 20 19.93 -16.55 -72.70
C GLY A 20 20.00 -15.04 -72.46
N ALA A 21 20.72 -14.32 -73.32
CA ALA A 21 20.67 -12.87 -73.41
C ALA A 21 19.36 -12.41 -74.06
N GLY A 22 18.74 -11.35 -73.52
CA GLY A 22 17.58 -10.69 -74.12
C GLY A 22 17.15 -9.45 -73.34
N PRO A 23 17.08 -8.26 -73.96
CA PRO A 23 16.76 -6.99 -73.29
C PRO A 23 15.25 -6.72 -73.28
N GLY A 24 14.75 -5.96 -72.31
CA GLY A 24 13.46 -5.28 -72.46
C GLY A 24 12.62 -5.09 -71.21
N THR A 25 12.53 -3.82 -70.80
CA THR A 25 11.31 -3.09 -70.40
C THR A 25 10.62 -3.33 -69.05
N SER A 26 10.42 -2.19 -68.39
CA SER A 26 9.34 -1.80 -67.46
C SER A 26 9.22 -2.51 -66.11
N ALA A 27 10.06 -2.08 -65.15
CA ALA A 27 9.75 -2.13 -63.72
C ALA A 27 10.13 -0.79 -63.08
N SER A 28 9.30 0.23 -63.26
CA SER A 28 9.43 1.50 -62.54
C SER A 28 8.05 2.18 -62.44
N ALA A 29 7.18 1.65 -61.58
CA ALA A 29 5.94 2.32 -61.20
C ALA A 29 5.34 1.87 -59.86
N GLU A 30 5.69 0.69 -59.32
CA GLU A 30 5.08 0.19 -58.07
C GLU A 30 5.83 0.56 -56.78
N MET A 31 6.99 1.21 -56.86
CA MET A 31 7.81 1.52 -55.69
C MET A 31 7.50 2.89 -55.05
N THR A 32 6.65 3.71 -55.67
CA THR A 32 6.33 5.07 -55.18
C THR A 32 5.07 5.14 -54.32
N THR A 33 4.09 4.25 -54.46
CA THR A 33 2.84 4.31 -53.68
C THR A 33 2.98 3.81 -52.24
N ARG A 34 3.80 2.77 -52.00
CA ARG A 34 4.02 2.25 -50.63
C ARG A 34 4.79 3.22 -49.73
N GLY A 35 5.78 3.93 -50.28
CA GLY A 35 6.54 4.94 -49.52
C GLY A 35 5.69 6.14 -49.10
N TRP A 36 4.75 6.56 -49.95
CA TRP A 36 3.85 7.69 -49.66
C TRP A 36 2.82 7.37 -48.56
N CYS A 37 2.29 6.15 -48.51
CA CYS A 37 1.40 5.73 -47.43
C CYS A 37 2.12 5.64 -46.08
N GLN A 38 3.35 5.14 -46.03
CA GLN A 38 4.12 5.10 -44.79
C GLN A 38 4.51 6.50 -44.28
N ALA A 39 4.91 7.41 -45.17
CA ALA A 39 5.25 8.79 -44.79
C ALA A 39 4.05 9.56 -44.22
N ARG A 40 2.83 9.34 -44.76
CA ARG A 40 1.60 9.96 -44.21
C ARG A 40 1.21 9.39 -42.86
N LEU A 41 1.37 8.08 -42.64
CA LEU A 41 1.06 7.45 -41.36
C LEU A 41 2.01 7.92 -40.25
N VAL A 42 3.31 8.02 -40.54
CA VAL A 42 4.30 8.53 -39.56
C VAL A 42 4.02 10.00 -39.20
N LYS A 43 3.69 10.85 -40.19
CA LYS A 43 3.31 12.25 -39.92
C LYS A 43 2.02 12.36 -39.10
N ALA A 44 1.01 11.51 -39.35
CA ALA A 44 -0.24 11.50 -38.59
C ALA A 44 -0.02 11.06 -37.13
N LEU A 45 0.81 10.04 -36.89
CA LEU A 45 1.16 9.58 -35.54
C LEU A 45 1.97 10.63 -34.77
N TYR A 46 2.89 11.33 -35.45
CA TYR A 46 3.68 12.41 -34.83
C TYR A 46 2.81 13.62 -34.47
N ALA A 47 1.87 14.00 -35.35
CA ALA A 47 0.91 15.07 -35.08
C ALA A 47 -0.03 14.72 -33.92
N GLY A 48 -0.53 13.47 -33.87
CA GLY A 48 -1.35 13.00 -32.75
C GLY A 48 -0.60 12.98 -31.41
N GLY A 49 0.67 12.57 -31.42
CA GLY A 49 1.54 12.59 -30.24
C GLY A 49 1.79 14.00 -29.71
N LEU A 50 2.03 14.98 -30.59
CA LEU A 50 2.21 16.38 -30.21
C LEU A 50 0.94 17.02 -29.63
N ILE A 51 -0.24 16.66 -30.16
CA ILE A 51 -1.53 17.14 -29.63
C ILE A 51 -1.75 16.58 -28.21
N MET A 52 -1.51 15.27 -28.01
CA MET A 52 -1.64 14.65 -26.68
C MET A 52 -0.65 15.25 -25.67
N LEU A 53 0.59 15.55 -26.09
CA LEU A 53 1.58 16.21 -25.25
C LEU A 53 1.15 17.65 -24.90
N GLY A 54 0.63 18.40 -25.87
CA GLY A 54 0.11 19.75 -25.66
C GLY A 54 -1.07 19.78 -24.67
N MET A 55 -2.02 18.84 -24.79
CA MET A 55 -3.13 18.71 -23.84
C MET A 55 -2.64 18.32 -22.44
N THR A 56 -1.62 17.47 -22.33
CA THR A 56 -1.02 17.08 -21.05
C THR A 56 -0.35 18.28 -20.36
N ILE A 57 0.39 19.10 -21.11
CA ILE A 57 1.03 20.32 -20.61
C ILE A 57 -0.03 21.35 -20.16
N GLN A 58 -1.10 21.55 -20.95
CA GLN A 58 -2.21 22.45 -20.62
C GLN A 58 -2.94 22.06 -19.32
N ILE A 59 -2.97 20.76 -18.97
CA ILE A 59 -3.59 20.28 -17.74
C ILE A 59 -2.63 20.37 -16.54
N LEU A 60 -1.33 20.13 -16.74
CA LEU A 60 -0.36 20.05 -15.64
C LEU A 60 0.15 21.43 -15.20
N VAL A 61 0.34 22.38 -16.12
CA VAL A 61 0.90 23.70 -15.81
C VAL A 61 0.01 24.51 -14.84
N PRO A 62 -1.32 24.61 -15.03
CA PRO A 62 -2.18 25.34 -14.08
C PRO A 62 -2.21 24.70 -12.69
N LYS A 63 -2.12 23.36 -12.62
CA LYS A 63 -2.07 22.63 -11.34
C LYS A 63 -0.76 22.90 -10.59
N MET A 64 0.36 22.98 -11.30
CA MET A 64 1.64 23.33 -10.71
C MET A 64 1.71 24.80 -10.27
N GLN A 65 1.14 25.73 -11.04
CA GLN A 65 1.07 27.16 -10.67
C GLN A 65 0.19 27.37 -9.42
N MET A 66 -0.95 26.69 -9.32
CA MET A 66 -1.79 26.73 -8.12
C MET A 66 -1.05 26.19 -6.89
N CYS A 67 -0.25 25.13 -7.02
CA CYS A 67 0.58 24.63 -5.92
C CYS A 67 1.65 25.64 -5.49
N ALA A 68 2.27 26.37 -6.42
CA ALA A 68 3.27 27.39 -6.12
C ALA A 68 2.67 28.62 -5.42
N GLU A 69 1.51 29.11 -5.86
CA GLU A 69 0.81 30.25 -5.25
C GLU A 69 0.30 29.95 -3.82
N LEU A 70 -0.09 28.69 -3.56
CA LEU A 70 -0.47 28.25 -2.22
C LEU A 70 0.75 28.16 -1.28
N LEU A 71 1.92 27.79 -1.81
CA LEU A 71 3.19 27.76 -1.06
C LEU A 71 3.67 29.16 -0.65
N GLU A 72 3.44 30.19 -1.47
CA GLU A 72 3.81 31.57 -1.13
C GLU A 72 2.87 32.22 -0.11
N ARG A 73 1.59 31.84 -0.07
CA ARG A 73 0.61 32.40 0.87
C ARG A 73 0.80 31.96 2.32
N ASP A 74 1.37 30.77 2.54
CA ASP A 74 1.52 30.19 3.88
C ASP A 74 2.82 30.63 4.60
N LEU A 75 3.74 31.33 3.93
CA LEU A 75 4.96 31.87 4.54
C LEU A 75 4.75 33.20 5.29
N ILE A 76 3.56 33.80 5.22
CA ILE A 76 3.29 35.13 5.79
C ILE A 76 2.04 35.11 6.68
N ALA A 77 2.06 34.39 7.80
CA ALA A 77 1.24 34.72 8.98
C ALA A 77 1.63 33.87 10.20
N VAL A 78 2.19 34.50 11.22
CA VAL A 78 2.31 33.91 12.57
C VAL A 78 1.43 34.71 13.53
N PRO A 79 0.29 34.17 14.00
CA PRO A 79 -0.44 34.76 15.11
C PRO A 79 -0.07 34.09 16.46
N ARG A 80 0.01 34.93 17.51
CA ARG A 80 0.18 34.53 18.92
C ARG A 80 -0.98 33.66 19.42
N PRO A 81 -0.74 32.70 20.34
CA PRO A 81 -1.79 31.83 20.88
C PRO A 81 -2.68 32.55 21.90
N ALA A 82 -3.98 32.27 21.83
CA ALA A 82 -4.97 32.61 22.85
C ALA A 82 -5.30 31.39 23.72
N ALA A 83 -5.53 31.63 25.01
CA ALA A 83 -5.76 30.64 26.05
C ALA A 83 -7.22 30.12 26.08
N GLY A 84 -7.39 28.83 26.35
CA GLY A 84 -8.65 28.22 26.78
C GLY A 84 -9.00 26.92 26.06
N ALA A 85 -8.68 25.78 26.67
CA ALA A 85 -9.13 24.45 26.24
C ALA A 85 -9.96 23.75 27.35
N PRO A 86 -10.98 22.93 27.00
CA PRO A 86 -11.92 22.31 27.94
C PRO A 86 -11.36 21.08 28.71
N PRO A 87 -12.02 20.67 29.83
CA PRO A 87 -11.38 19.98 30.96
C PRO A 87 -11.17 18.45 30.84
N TRP A 88 -11.18 17.85 29.65
CA TRP A 88 -10.85 16.42 29.50
C TRP A 88 -9.39 16.15 29.07
N ALA A 89 -8.58 17.21 28.95
CA ALA A 89 -7.17 17.13 28.54
C ALA A 89 -6.15 17.09 29.72
N ALA A 90 -6.59 16.86 30.97
CA ALA A 90 -5.78 17.13 32.16
C ALA A 90 -5.39 15.87 32.97
N GLU A 91 -5.05 14.75 32.33
CA GLU A 91 -4.56 13.56 33.05
C GLU A 91 -3.32 12.95 32.40
N ALA A 92 -2.25 13.76 32.34
CA ALA A 92 -0.86 13.31 32.25
C ALA A 92 0.11 14.50 32.40
N ALA A 93 0.21 15.08 33.60
CA ALA A 93 1.37 15.92 33.94
C ALA A 93 1.51 16.03 35.47
N ALA A 94 2.49 15.32 36.02
CA ALA A 94 3.12 15.70 37.29
C ALA A 94 4.51 16.30 36.99
N PRO A 95 5.00 17.25 37.81
CA PRO A 95 6.00 18.23 37.40
C PRO A 95 7.42 17.87 37.87
N GLY A 96 8.42 18.41 37.17
CA GLY A 96 9.73 18.65 37.78
C GLY A 96 10.93 18.48 36.86
N ALA A 97 11.36 19.57 36.21
CA ALA A 97 12.76 20.00 36.10
C ALA A 97 12.83 21.24 35.19
N SER A 98 13.30 22.36 35.75
CA SER A 98 13.59 23.58 35.01
C SER A 98 14.74 23.35 34.00
N PRO A 99 14.65 23.84 32.75
CA PRO A 99 15.80 23.86 31.86
C PRO A 99 16.75 25.02 32.21
N PRO A 100 18.07 24.83 32.13
CA PRO A 100 19.02 25.92 32.28
C PRO A 100 19.04 26.83 31.04
N ALA A 101 19.38 28.09 31.30
CA ALA A 101 19.43 29.19 30.33
C ALA A 101 20.34 28.88 29.12
N ALA A 102 19.82 29.12 27.92
CA ALA A 102 20.59 29.07 26.68
C ALA A 102 21.39 30.37 26.50
N THR A 103 22.71 30.26 26.53
CA THR A 103 23.64 31.33 26.15
C THR A 103 23.74 31.35 24.62
N ALA A 104 23.41 32.50 24.01
CA ALA A 104 23.61 32.74 22.60
C ALA A 104 25.11 32.93 22.30
N THR A 105 25.67 32.09 21.45
CA THR A 105 26.98 32.32 20.83
C THR A 105 26.86 32.21 19.31
N GLY A 106 27.61 33.09 18.63
CA GLY A 106 27.39 33.53 17.27
C GLY A 106 27.71 32.48 16.19
N PHE A 107 27.05 32.67 15.05
CA PHE A 107 27.30 31.96 13.81
C PHE A 107 28.65 32.36 13.23
N ALA A 108 29.57 31.40 13.12
CA ALA A 108 30.71 31.46 12.22
C ALA A 108 30.50 30.44 11.10
N ALA A 109 30.58 30.92 9.86
CA ALA A 109 30.38 30.16 8.64
C ALA A 109 31.57 29.24 8.36
N GLY A 110 31.29 27.94 8.23
CA GLY A 110 32.23 26.92 7.80
C GLY A 110 31.50 25.60 7.59
N GLN A 111 30.84 25.43 6.44
CA GLN A 111 30.22 24.15 6.07
C GLN A 111 31.31 23.13 5.74
N ALA A 112 31.54 22.20 6.66
CA ALA A 112 32.25 20.96 6.38
C ALA A 112 31.38 20.05 5.47
N PRO A 113 31.99 19.22 4.63
CA PRO A 113 31.27 18.31 3.75
C PRO A 113 30.38 17.35 4.55
N VAL A 114 29.12 17.26 4.14
CA VAL A 114 28.12 16.34 4.70
C VAL A 114 28.62 14.91 4.48
N ALA A 115 28.92 14.21 5.58
CA ALA A 115 29.32 12.81 5.54
C ALA A 115 28.21 11.97 4.90
N ALA A 116 28.61 11.04 4.03
CA ALA A 116 27.70 10.06 3.45
C ALA A 116 26.92 9.33 4.56
N PRO A 117 25.62 9.05 4.36
CA PRO A 117 24.82 8.36 5.36
C PRO A 117 25.48 7.02 5.70
N SER A 118 25.80 6.84 6.97
CA SER A 118 26.32 5.60 7.52
C SER A 118 25.36 4.45 7.21
N ALA A 119 25.91 3.29 6.85
CA ALA A 119 25.13 2.08 6.60
C ALA A 119 24.18 1.82 7.80
N PRO A 120 22.92 1.41 7.54
CA PRO A 120 21.98 1.12 8.61
C PRO A 120 22.56 0.04 9.53
N PRO A 121 22.35 0.14 10.85
CA PRO A 121 22.84 -0.86 11.78
C PRO A 121 22.31 -2.24 11.40
N PRO A 122 23.09 -3.31 11.60
CA PRO A 122 22.64 -4.67 11.32
C PRO A 122 21.34 -4.95 12.08
N ALA A 123 20.35 -5.51 11.37
CA ALA A 123 19.06 -5.88 11.95
C ALA A 123 19.31 -6.76 13.18
N ALA A 124 18.80 -6.34 14.34
CA ALA A 124 18.92 -7.10 15.57
C ALA A 124 18.39 -8.53 15.35
N ALA A 125 19.15 -9.52 15.80
CA ALA A 125 18.75 -10.92 15.69
C ALA A 125 17.37 -11.12 16.33
N VAL A 126 16.44 -11.70 15.57
CA VAL A 126 15.09 -12.00 16.06
C VAL A 126 15.23 -12.98 17.23
N PRO A 127 14.74 -12.66 18.44
CA PRO A 127 14.91 -13.52 19.60
C PRO A 127 14.29 -14.90 19.36
N GLU A 128 15.05 -15.96 19.65
CA GLU A 128 14.55 -17.34 19.59
C GLU A 128 13.41 -17.53 20.59
N ILE A 129 12.27 -18.02 20.09
CA ILE A 129 11.02 -18.13 20.86
C ILE A 129 11.01 -19.48 21.60
N PRO A 130 10.86 -19.52 22.94
CA PRO A 130 10.86 -20.76 23.71
C PRO A 130 9.70 -21.70 23.32
N THR A 131 10.00 -22.99 23.16
CA THR A 131 9.17 -24.00 22.44
C THR A 131 8.31 -24.93 23.32
N THR A 132 8.09 -24.62 24.59
CA THR A 132 7.59 -25.60 25.58
C THR A 132 6.05 -25.77 25.69
N THR A 133 5.29 -25.59 24.61
CA THR A 133 3.81 -25.76 24.64
C THR A 133 3.33 -26.77 23.60
N THR A 134 2.37 -27.62 23.98
CA THR A 134 1.68 -28.57 23.10
C THR A 134 1.34 -27.90 21.76
N PRO A 135 1.66 -28.51 20.60
CA PRO A 135 1.50 -27.83 19.31
C PRO A 135 0.05 -27.43 19.08
N ARG A 136 -0.24 -26.12 19.04
CA ARG A 136 -1.55 -25.62 18.63
C ARG A 136 -1.80 -26.02 17.17
N PRO A 137 -2.98 -26.55 16.82
CA PRO A 137 -3.35 -26.80 15.43
C PRO A 137 -3.15 -25.54 14.58
N VAL A 138 -2.67 -25.71 13.35
CA VAL A 138 -2.49 -24.60 12.41
C VAL A 138 -3.86 -24.07 12.01
N ALA A 139 -4.08 -22.77 12.17
CA ALA A 139 -5.31 -22.14 11.72
C ALA A 139 -5.42 -22.22 10.19
N GLN A 140 -6.62 -22.44 9.66
CA GLN A 140 -6.84 -22.45 8.21
C GLN A 140 -6.66 -21.05 7.62
N ILE A 141 -7.25 -20.04 8.27
CA ILE A 141 -7.14 -18.64 7.86
C ILE A 141 -6.97 -17.77 9.11
N LYS A 142 -6.18 -16.70 9.00
CA LYS A 142 -6.14 -15.63 10.00
C LYS A 142 -6.50 -14.28 9.39
N LEU A 143 -7.16 -13.45 10.19
CA LEU A 143 -7.42 -12.06 9.88
C LEU A 143 -6.24 -11.23 10.39
N ILE A 144 -5.60 -10.52 9.48
CA ILE A 144 -4.44 -9.69 9.75
C ILE A 144 -4.86 -8.23 9.63
N ILE A 145 -4.71 -7.47 10.71
CA ILE A 145 -5.03 -6.05 10.73
C ILE A 145 -3.72 -5.27 10.76
N ASN A 146 -3.46 -4.55 9.68
CA ASN A 146 -2.37 -3.57 9.62
C ASN A 146 -2.80 -2.28 10.32
N SER A 147 -2.07 -1.87 11.35
CA SER A 147 -2.36 -0.68 12.13
C SER A 147 -1.11 0.13 12.47
N HIS A 148 -1.31 1.32 13.04
CA HIS A 148 -0.25 2.22 13.50
C HIS A 148 -0.48 2.62 14.97
N ALA A 149 0.59 2.89 15.72
CA ALA A 149 0.55 3.26 17.15
C ALA A 149 -0.34 4.49 17.44
N TRP A 150 -0.53 5.36 16.45
CA TRP A 150 -1.39 6.55 16.56
C TRP A 150 -2.82 6.34 16.10
N TYR A 151 -3.17 5.19 15.52
CA TYR A 151 -4.45 4.95 14.85
C TYR A 151 -5.43 4.19 15.76
N ARG A 152 -5.43 4.54 17.05
CA ARG A 152 -6.35 3.96 18.04
C ARG A 152 -7.82 4.17 17.66
N VAL A 153 -8.19 5.36 17.18
CA VAL A 153 -9.59 5.67 16.83
C VAL A 153 -10.07 4.86 15.63
N PRO A 154 -9.36 4.82 14.48
CA PRO A 154 -9.67 3.92 13.38
C PRO A 154 -9.81 2.45 13.82
N LEU A 155 -8.82 1.93 14.56
CA LEU A 155 -8.83 0.54 15.00
C LEU A 155 -10.05 0.22 15.87
N THR A 156 -10.44 1.12 16.77
CA THR A 156 -11.66 0.97 17.59
C THR A 156 -12.92 0.85 16.73
N VAL A 157 -13.04 1.64 15.64
CA VAL A 157 -14.18 1.56 14.72
C VAL A 157 -14.20 0.20 14.01
N LEU A 158 -13.06 -0.28 13.54
CA LEU A 158 -12.96 -1.60 12.92
C LEU A 158 -13.41 -2.71 13.88
N LEU A 159 -12.80 -2.77 15.08
CA LEU A 159 -13.09 -3.82 16.07
C LEU A 159 -14.56 -3.80 16.51
N ARG A 160 -15.15 -2.61 16.70
CA ARG A 160 -16.58 -2.48 17.00
C ARG A 160 -17.44 -3.01 15.86
N SER A 161 -17.16 -2.64 14.61
CA SER A 161 -17.93 -3.12 13.46
C SER A 161 -17.84 -4.65 13.30
N MET A 162 -16.70 -5.26 13.65
CA MET A 162 -16.56 -6.71 13.67
C MET A 162 -17.44 -7.37 14.73
N ALA A 163 -17.47 -6.82 15.94
CA ALA A 163 -18.36 -7.29 17.00
C ALA A 163 -19.84 -7.14 16.61
N GLU A 164 -20.23 -5.99 16.03
CA GLU A 164 -21.59 -5.72 15.54
C GLU A 164 -21.99 -6.64 14.36
N ALA A 165 -21.04 -7.04 13.53
CA ALA A 165 -21.24 -8.04 12.48
C ALA A 165 -21.37 -9.48 13.01
N GLY A 166 -21.18 -9.70 14.32
CA GLY A 166 -21.23 -11.03 14.93
C GLY A 166 -19.96 -11.86 14.70
N PHE A 167 -18.81 -11.22 14.48
CA PHE A 167 -17.54 -11.94 14.36
C PHE A 167 -17.10 -12.52 15.72
N THR A 168 -16.88 -13.83 15.79
CA THR A 168 -16.56 -14.55 17.03
C THR A 168 -15.16 -15.20 17.05
N ARG A 169 -14.50 -15.34 15.89
CA ARG A 169 -13.18 -16.00 15.72
C ARG A 169 -12.00 -15.10 16.11
N TRP A 170 -12.05 -14.52 17.30
CA TRP A 170 -11.06 -13.54 17.75
C TRP A 170 -9.66 -14.13 17.95
N ASP A 171 -9.56 -15.43 18.18
CA ASP A 171 -8.30 -16.17 18.27
C ASP A 171 -7.58 -16.36 16.93
N ASP A 172 -8.28 -16.03 15.82
CA ASP A 172 -7.75 -15.94 14.46
C ASP A 172 -7.37 -14.51 14.04
N VAL A 173 -7.49 -13.53 14.93
CA VAL A 173 -7.15 -12.13 14.64
C VAL A 173 -5.74 -11.81 15.13
N VAL A 174 -4.93 -11.22 14.24
CA VAL A 174 -3.59 -10.69 14.54
C VAL A 174 -3.53 -9.22 14.14
N ILE A 175 -3.16 -8.35 15.06
CA ILE A 175 -3.06 -6.90 14.87
C ILE A 175 -1.58 -6.51 14.92
N PHE A 176 -1.04 -6.04 13.81
CA PHE A 176 0.31 -5.51 13.72
C PHE A 176 0.29 -3.99 13.88
N VAL A 177 0.92 -3.49 14.93
CA VAL A 177 0.99 -2.06 15.27
C VAL A 177 2.37 -1.52 14.92
N GLY A 178 2.47 -0.85 13.77
CA GLY A 178 3.68 -0.16 13.34
C GLY A 178 3.89 1.19 14.03
N GLY A 179 5.10 1.74 13.89
CA GLY A 179 5.51 3.01 14.50
C GLY A 179 5.52 2.97 16.03
N SER A 180 5.62 1.77 16.62
CA SER A 180 5.73 1.61 18.07
C SER A 180 7.10 2.06 18.56
N THR A 181 7.22 2.47 19.82
CA THR A 181 8.51 2.83 20.44
C THR A 181 9.41 1.63 20.70
N GLN A 182 8.82 0.44 20.75
CA GLN A 182 9.51 -0.81 21.01
C GLN A 182 8.90 -1.94 20.16
N HIS A 183 9.76 -2.89 19.80
CA HIS A 183 9.34 -4.13 19.17
C HIS A 183 8.87 -5.10 20.25
N VAL A 184 7.64 -5.61 20.12
CA VAL A 184 7.05 -6.57 21.06
C VAL A 184 6.54 -7.77 20.28
N PRO A 185 7.01 -9.00 20.56
CA PRO A 185 6.53 -10.21 19.91
C PRO A 185 5.04 -10.45 20.19
N PRO A 186 4.41 -11.46 19.52
CA PRO A 186 3.01 -11.80 19.73
C PRO A 186 2.60 -11.85 21.21
N HIS A 187 1.70 -10.94 21.60
CA HIS A 187 1.21 -10.76 22.97
C HIS A 187 -0.31 -10.58 22.99
N ASP A 188 -0.88 -10.58 24.20
CA ASP A 188 -2.31 -10.39 24.42
C ASP A 188 -2.74 -8.94 24.22
N PRO A 189 -4.05 -8.66 24.05
CA PRO A 189 -4.54 -7.31 23.85
C PRO A 189 -4.14 -6.40 25.01
N PRO A 190 -3.60 -5.21 24.73
CA PRO A 190 -3.23 -4.30 25.80
C PRO A 190 -4.52 -3.76 26.46
N PRO A 191 -4.46 -3.32 27.74
CA PRO A 191 -5.65 -3.00 28.54
C PRO A 191 -6.63 -2.04 27.86
N GLN A 192 -6.13 -1.06 27.10
CA GLN A 192 -6.94 -0.08 26.38
C GLN A 192 -7.83 -0.66 25.27
N PHE A 193 -7.58 -1.89 24.82
CA PHE A 193 -8.39 -2.61 23.83
C PHE A 193 -9.12 -3.83 24.42
N ALA A 194 -8.95 -4.16 25.70
CA ALA A 194 -9.52 -5.36 26.31
C ALA A 194 -11.06 -5.47 26.20
N HIS A 195 -11.75 -4.34 26.07
CA HIS A 195 -13.21 -4.26 25.90
C HIS A 195 -13.68 -4.38 24.44
N LEU A 196 -12.77 -4.31 23.46
CA LEU A 196 -13.08 -4.35 22.02
C LEU A 196 -12.47 -5.57 21.33
N ALA A 197 -11.25 -5.92 21.73
CA ALA A 197 -10.52 -7.10 21.30
C ALA A 197 -10.53 -8.09 22.47
N PRO A 198 -11.45 -9.07 22.47
CA PRO A 198 -11.56 -10.02 23.56
C PRO A 198 -10.32 -10.92 23.62
N ALA A 199 -10.22 -11.66 24.73
CA ALA A 199 -9.18 -12.67 24.94
C ALA A 199 -9.09 -13.62 23.72
N GLY A 200 -7.86 -13.86 23.26
CA GLY A 200 -7.57 -14.63 22.05
C GLY A 200 -6.99 -13.78 20.92
N THR A 201 -7.38 -12.50 20.81
CA THR A 201 -6.80 -11.59 19.81
C THR A 201 -5.29 -11.44 20.06
N THR A 202 -4.49 -11.48 19.01
CA THR A 202 -3.03 -11.36 19.11
C THR A 202 -2.57 -9.99 18.65
N PHE A 203 -1.73 -9.34 19.44
CA PHE A 203 -1.07 -8.08 19.08
C PHE A 203 0.42 -8.31 18.83
N VAL A 204 0.99 -7.55 17.91
CA VAL A 204 2.41 -7.50 17.62
C VAL A 204 2.80 -6.04 17.43
N ASN A 205 3.80 -5.56 18.15
CA ASN A 205 4.27 -4.19 18.00
C ASN A 205 5.59 -4.19 17.23
N THR A 206 5.72 -3.31 16.24
CA THR A 206 6.95 -3.11 15.50
C THR A 206 7.34 -1.64 15.48
N THR A 207 8.64 -1.38 15.55
CA THR A 207 9.21 -0.05 15.39
C THR A 207 9.22 0.41 13.92
N LEU A 208 9.03 -0.53 12.99
CA LEU A 208 8.90 -0.24 11.57
C LEU A 208 7.72 0.70 11.34
N ASN A 209 7.94 1.72 10.52
CA ASN A 209 6.93 2.69 10.10
C ASN A 209 6.75 2.63 8.59
N ASN A 210 6.14 1.55 8.13
CA ASN A 210 5.84 1.27 6.74
C ASN A 210 4.34 1.43 6.46
N PHE A 211 3.66 2.41 7.09
CA PHE A 211 2.22 2.71 6.99
C PHE A 211 1.32 1.50 6.66
N ASP A 212 1.09 1.23 5.37
CA ASP A 212 0.20 0.19 4.84
C ASP A 212 0.78 -1.24 4.86
N PHE A 213 2.07 -1.42 5.13
CA PHE A 213 2.77 -2.70 4.99
C PHE A 213 3.43 -3.23 6.27
N ASN A 214 3.22 -2.61 7.43
CA ASN A 214 3.78 -3.09 8.71
C ASN A 214 3.39 -4.55 9.00
N ALA A 215 2.15 -4.91 8.69
CA ALA A 215 1.65 -6.27 8.84
C ALA A 215 2.38 -7.28 7.95
N TYR A 216 2.82 -6.91 6.75
CA TYR A 216 3.52 -7.83 5.86
C TYR A 216 4.93 -8.12 6.39
N SER A 217 5.66 -7.10 6.85
CA SER A 217 6.92 -7.31 7.56
C SER A 217 6.73 -8.22 8.78
N GLY A 218 5.78 -7.88 9.66
CA GLY A 218 5.51 -8.66 10.86
C GLY A 218 5.07 -10.10 10.57
N LEU A 219 4.26 -10.32 9.53
CA LEU A 219 3.85 -11.66 9.10
C LEU A 219 5.06 -12.51 8.73
N TYR A 220 6.02 -11.99 7.96
CA TYR A 220 7.21 -12.78 7.63
C TYR A 220 8.01 -13.14 8.88
N HIS A 221 8.27 -12.19 9.77
CA HIS A 221 9.06 -12.46 11.00
C HIS A 221 8.38 -13.44 11.96
N TYR A 222 7.04 -13.45 12.02
CA TYR A 222 6.29 -14.28 12.97
C TYR A 222 5.47 -15.41 12.36
N ARG A 223 5.61 -15.71 11.07
CA ARG A 223 4.84 -16.76 10.37
C ARG A 223 4.93 -18.15 11.01
N SER A 224 6.03 -18.46 11.70
CA SER A 224 6.21 -19.72 12.44
C SER A 224 5.61 -19.71 13.84
N HIS A 225 5.27 -18.53 14.39
CA HIS A 225 4.74 -18.40 15.74
C HIS A 225 3.33 -18.99 15.86
N PRO A 226 3.01 -19.82 16.87
CA PRO A 226 1.71 -20.50 16.97
C PRO A 226 0.47 -19.57 16.96
N ARG A 227 0.61 -18.33 17.42
CA ARG A 227 -0.47 -17.33 17.40
C ARG A 227 -0.68 -16.66 16.03
N VAL A 228 0.31 -16.71 15.14
CA VAL A 228 0.34 -16.01 13.85
C VAL A 228 0.31 -16.97 12.66
N ARG A 229 0.80 -18.20 12.83
CA ARG A 229 0.85 -19.22 11.79
C ARG A 229 -0.55 -19.60 11.29
N ALA A 230 -0.73 -19.58 9.97
CA ALA A 230 -1.96 -20.03 9.29
C ALA A 230 -1.66 -20.54 7.87
N HIS A 231 -2.62 -21.20 7.23
CA HIS A 231 -2.52 -21.59 5.81
C HIS A 231 -2.80 -20.43 4.86
N SER A 232 -3.68 -19.51 5.24
CA SER A 232 -3.96 -18.27 4.49
C SER A 232 -4.18 -17.07 5.42
N TYR A 233 -4.09 -15.88 4.82
CA TYR A 233 -4.14 -14.60 5.51
C TYR A 233 -5.06 -13.64 4.77
N LEU A 234 -6.08 -13.11 5.43
CA LEU A 234 -6.85 -11.95 4.94
C LEU A 234 -6.29 -10.68 5.59
N VAL A 235 -5.77 -9.74 4.80
CA VAL A 235 -5.23 -8.48 5.30
C VAL A 235 -6.28 -7.37 5.20
N LEU A 236 -6.57 -6.73 6.32
CA LEU A 236 -7.34 -5.49 6.45
C LEU A 236 -6.46 -4.39 7.05
N HIS A 237 -6.94 -3.14 6.96
CA HIS A 237 -6.30 -2.00 7.61
C HIS A 237 -7.21 -1.50 8.73
N ASP A 238 -6.64 -0.89 9.75
CA ASP A 238 -7.39 -0.27 10.86
C ASP A 238 -8.42 0.79 10.44
N SER A 239 -8.25 1.43 9.28
CA SER A 239 -9.21 2.37 8.72
C SER A 239 -10.35 1.72 7.91
N CYS A 240 -10.69 0.47 8.22
CA CYS A 240 -11.82 -0.25 7.64
C CYS A 240 -13.01 -0.35 8.62
N SER A 241 -14.18 -0.69 8.09
CA SER A 241 -15.28 -1.32 8.83
C SER A 241 -15.75 -2.55 8.07
N VAL A 242 -16.35 -3.51 8.78
CA VAL A 242 -16.93 -4.71 8.16
C VAL A 242 -18.45 -4.68 8.19
N GLY A 243 -19.10 -5.31 7.21
CA GLY A 243 -20.54 -5.50 7.16
C GLY A 243 -21.00 -6.82 7.79
N LYS A 244 -22.32 -7.05 7.82
CA LYS A 244 -22.93 -8.22 8.47
C LYS A 244 -22.59 -9.56 7.80
N ALA A 245 -22.22 -9.55 6.52
CA ALA A 245 -21.87 -10.77 5.80
C ALA A 245 -20.40 -11.16 5.97
N PHE A 246 -19.57 -10.28 6.57
CA PHE A 246 -18.14 -10.48 6.72
C PHE A 246 -17.76 -11.82 7.38
N PRO A 247 -18.34 -12.25 8.53
CA PRO A 247 -17.95 -13.52 9.14
C PRO A 247 -18.14 -14.71 8.19
N GLY A 248 -19.29 -14.79 7.53
CA GLY A 248 -19.57 -15.86 6.58
C GLY A 248 -18.67 -15.79 5.34
N ILE A 249 -18.29 -14.60 4.88
CA ILE A 249 -17.31 -14.44 3.79
C ILE A 249 -15.92 -14.93 4.23
N PHE A 250 -15.48 -14.54 5.42
CA PHE A 250 -14.18 -14.94 5.99
C PHE A 250 -14.06 -16.46 6.07
N ASP A 251 -15.10 -17.16 6.54
CA ASP A 251 -15.10 -18.62 6.65
C ASP A 251 -14.96 -19.33 5.28
N ARG A 252 -15.50 -18.71 4.22
CA ARG A 252 -15.41 -19.23 2.85
C ARG A 252 -14.07 -18.97 2.16
N MET A 253 -13.20 -18.12 2.72
CA MET A 253 -11.89 -17.80 2.14
C MET A 253 -10.76 -18.75 2.58
N THR A 254 -11.12 -19.90 3.14
CA THR A 254 -10.17 -20.90 3.66
C THR A 254 -9.49 -21.74 2.56
N ASP A 255 -10.02 -21.73 1.33
CA ASP A 255 -9.57 -22.55 0.20
C ASP A 255 -8.45 -21.90 -0.64
N VAL A 256 -7.75 -20.90 -0.10
CA VAL A 256 -6.69 -20.18 -0.81
C VAL A 256 -5.44 -21.04 -0.90
N LYS A 257 -4.95 -21.26 -2.14
CA LYS A 257 -3.73 -22.06 -2.37
C LYS A 257 -2.49 -21.33 -1.82
N PRO A 258 -1.41 -22.07 -1.46
CA PRO A 258 -0.22 -21.47 -0.84
C PRO A 258 0.39 -20.28 -1.60
N PHE A 259 0.39 -20.29 -2.93
CA PHE A 259 0.98 -19.22 -3.77
C PHE A 259 -0.08 -18.43 -4.56
N GLN A 260 -1.33 -18.42 -4.11
CA GLN A 260 -2.40 -17.64 -4.71
C GLN A 260 -2.62 -16.33 -3.93
N VAL A 261 -2.89 -15.25 -4.65
CA VAL A 261 -3.44 -13.99 -4.13
C VAL A 261 -4.84 -13.78 -4.71
N ARG A 262 -5.81 -13.43 -3.87
CA ARG A 262 -7.13 -12.95 -4.31
C ARG A 262 -7.29 -11.49 -3.88
N THR A 263 -7.49 -10.59 -4.85
CA THR A 263 -7.56 -9.15 -4.60
C THR A 263 -8.46 -8.45 -5.60
N ALA A 264 -9.00 -7.28 -5.23
CA ALA A 264 -9.73 -6.43 -6.16
C ALA A 264 -8.75 -5.78 -7.17
N PRO A 265 -9.22 -5.39 -8.36
CA PRO A 265 -8.43 -4.59 -9.28
C PRO A 265 -7.90 -3.32 -8.62
N LYS A 266 -6.71 -2.91 -9.05
CA LYS A 266 -6.00 -1.77 -8.47
C LYS A 266 -6.78 -0.47 -8.72
N PRO A 267 -6.89 0.41 -7.72
CA PRO A 267 -6.24 0.30 -6.41
C PRO A 267 -7.05 -0.60 -5.46
N SER A 268 -6.39 -1.50 -4.72
CA SER A 268 -7.05 -2.50 -3.87
C SER A 268 -7.00 -2.16 -2.37
N HIS A 269 -6.40 -1.02 -2.03
CA HIS A 269 -6.04 -0.59 -0.68
C HIS A 269 -5.17 -1.60 0.06
N ASN A 270 -4.40 -2.42 -0.68
CA ASN A 270 -3.63 -3.56 -0.17
C ASN A 270 -4.47 -4.56 0.65
N ILE A 271 -5.80 -4.54 0.45
CA ILE A 271 -6.75 -5.51 1.00
C ILE A 271 -6.79 -6.71 0.07
N CYS A 272 -6.38 -7.86 0.60
CA CYS A 272 -6.32 -9.10 -0.15
C CYS A 272 -6.32 -10.30 0.78
N VAL A 273 -6.61 -11.48 0.21
CA VAL A 273 -6.36 -12.76 0.86
C VAL A 273 -5.29 -13.52 0.09
N PHE A 274 -4.34 -14.12 0.79
CA PHE A 274 -3.27 -14.89 0.16
C PHE A 274 -2.84 -16.10 0.98
N GLY A 275 -2.26 -17.10 0.30
CA GLY A 275 -1.71 -18.28 0.94
C GLY A 275 -0.37 -18.01 1.63
N SER A 276 -0.02 -18.84 2.60
CA SER A 276 1.23 -18.71 3.37
C SER A 276 2.51 -18.82 2.52
N GLY A 277 2.47 -19.51 1.38
CA GLY A 277 3.59 -19.57 0.44
C GLY A 277 3.97 -18.21 -0.14
N VAL A 278 3.02 -17.27 -0.26
CA VAL A 278 3.31 -15.88 -0.67
C VAL A 278 4.19 -15.18 0.38
N VAL A 279 3.95 -15.44 1.68
CA VAL A 279 4.78 -14.93 2.79
C VAL A 279 6.21 -15.43 2.70
N GLU A 280 6.38 -16.73 2.45
CA GLU A 280 7.72 -17.32 2.31
C GLU A 280 8.50 -16.76 1.11
N ARG A 281 7.80 -16.30 0.06
CA ARG A 281 8.44 -15.75 -1.14
C ARG A 281 8.85 -14.30 -0.99
N TYR A 282 8.00 -13.44 -0.42
CA TYR A 282 8.34 -12.02 -0.31
C TYR A 282 9.43 -11.76 0.74
N LYS A 283 9.57 -12.64 1.74
CA LYS A 283 10.62 -12.53 2.76
C LYS A 283 10.65 -11.16 3.45
N THR A 284 11.80 -10.49 3.42
CA THR A 284 12.04 -9.18 4.00
C THR A 284 11.71 -8.03 3.04
N ASN A 285 10.98 -8.28 1.94
CA ASN A 285 10.61 -7.24 0.96
C ASN A 285 9.95 -6.02 1.61
N PHE A 286 9.21 -6.19 2.70
CA PHE A 286 8.51 -5.11 3.39
C PHE A 286 9.22 -4.58 4.64
N ASP A 287 10.48 -4.97 4.87
CA ASP A 287 11.30 -4.54 6.02
C ASP A 287 11.97 -3.18 5.78
N VAL A 288 11.25 -2.27 5.11
CA VAL A 288 11.75 -0.94 4.74
C VAL A 288 10.73 0.08 5.21
N ASN A 289 11.18 1.18 5.83
CA ASN A 289 10.28 2.30 6.10
C ASN A 289 9.83 2.90 4.77
N ALA A 290 8.53 3.12 4.61
CA ALA A 290 7.95 3.70 3.42
C ALA A 290 7.12 4.90 3.82
N SER A 291 7.07 5.91 2.97
CA SER A 291 6.09 6.97 3.11
C SER A 291 4.73 6.51 2.60
N LYS A 292 3.69 7.28 2.92
CA LYS A 292 2.37 7.09 2.31
C LYS A 292 2.38 7.28 0.79
N VAL A 293 3.26 8.14 0.28
CA VAL A 293 3.47 8.32 -1.17
C VAL A 293 3.98 7.02 -1.77
N ASP A 294 5.03 6.42 -1.17
CA ASP A 294 5.57 5.14 -1.63
C ASP A 294 4.49 4.05 -1.64
N GLY A 295 3.70 3.97 -0.56
CA GLY A 295 2.62 2.99 -0.48
C GLY A 295 1.54 3.18 -1.55
N ASN A 296 1.20 4.42 -1.87
CA ASN A 296 0.28 4.73 -2.97
C ASN A 296 0.87 4.36 -4.34
N VAL A 297 2.17 4.61 -4.58
CA VAL A 297 2.84 4.21 -5.83
C VAL A 297 2.88 2.69 -5.95
N ILE A 298 3.17 1.98 -4.87
CA ILE A 298 3.15 0.50 -4.82
C ILE A 298 1.74 0.00 -5.15
N GLU A 299 0.70 0.53 -4.50
CA GLU A 299 -0.69 0.12 -4.74
C GLU A 299 -1.10 0.22 -6.23
N HIS A 300 -0.61 1.25 -6.93
CA HIS A 300 -0.90 1.49 -8.34
C HIS A 300 0.07 0.76 -9.30
N SER A 301 1.14 0.16 -8.78
CA SER A 301 2.14 -0.54 -9.58
C SER A 301 1.63 -1.87 -10.10
N LYS A 302 2.09 -2.31 -11.27
CA LYS A 302 1.79 -3.65 -11.80
C LYS A 302 2.71 -4.68 -11.14
N ALA A 303 2.33 -5.95 -11.18
CA ALA A 303 3.15 -7.03 -10.62
C ALA A 303 4.60 -7.04 -11.12
N HIS A 304 4.84 -6.65 -12.38
CA HIS A 304 6.20 -6.58 -12.97
C HIS A 304 6.77 -5.17 -13.07
N SER A 305 6.18 -4.20 -12.37
CA SER A 305 6.78 -2.86 -12.26
C SER A 305 8.09 -2.94 -11.47
N PRO A 306 9.05 -2.04 -11.73
CA PRO A 306 10.22 -1.87 -10.87
C PRO A 306 9.81 -1.66 -9.40
N PRO A 307 10.63 -2.11 -8.44
CA PRO A 307 10.31 -1.94 -7.03
C PRO A 307 10.36 -0.47 -6.65
N VAL A 308 9.47 -0.06 -5.75
CA VAL A 308 9.44 1.27 -5.16
C VAL A 308 10.10 1.18 -3.80
N ASN A 309 11.21 1.89 -3.60
CA ASN A 309 11.99 1.80 -2.37
C ASN A 309 12.38 0.34 -2.02
N GLY A 310 12.74 -0.46 -3.03
CA GLY A 310 13.09 -1.86 -2.86
C GLY A 310 11.91 -2.82 -2.64
N MET A 311 10.67 -2.31 -2.61
CA MET A 311 9.47 -3.12 -2.37
C MET A 311 8.71 -3.41 -3.67
N PHE A 312 8.33 -4.67 -3.86
CA PHE A 312 7.32 -5.08 -4.83
C PHE A 312 5.93 -5.19 -4.21
N VAL A 313 4.91 -5.08 -5.06
CA VAL A 313 3.50 -5.38 -4.72
C VAL A 313 3.31 -6.85 -4.35
N VAL A 314 2.36 -7.18 -3.46
CA VAL A 314 2.16 -8.56 -2.99
C VAL A 314 1.85 -9.55 -4.12
N ASP A 315 1.14 -9.12 -5.17
CA ASP A 315 0.82 -9.94 -6.34
C ASP A 315 2.05 -10.29 -7.20
N HIS A 316 3.19 -9.62 -7.01
CA HIS A 316 4.47 -9.99 -7.60
C HIS A 316 4.94 -11.39 -7.16
N PHE A 317 4.60 -11.79 -5.94
CA PHE A 317 5.12 -13.02 -5.33
C PHE A 317 4.20 -14.23 -5.52
N ALA A 318 3.07 -14.06 -6.20
CA ALA A 318 2.08 -15.11 -6.44
C ALA A 318 2.35 -15.88 -7.74
N ASP A 319 1.99 -17.16 -7.78
CA ASP A 319 1.87 -17.92 -9.04
C ASP A 319 0.54 -17.63 -9.74
N GLU A 320 -0.49 -17.37 -8.94
CA GLU A 320 -1.86 -17.20 -9.41
C GLU A 320 -2.48 -15.97 -8.74
N VAL A 321 -3.01 -15.05 -9.54
CA VAL A 321 -3.76 -13.89 -9.07
C VAL A 321 -5.21 -14.03 -9.50
N MET A 322 -6.11 -14.18 -8.54
CA MET A 322 -7.55 -14.19 -8.75
C MET A 322 -8.11 -12.79 -8.52
N TRP A 323 -8.62 -12.17 -9.58
CA TRP A 323 -9.24 -10.86 -9.50
C TRP A 323 -10.66 -10.96 -8.97
N LEU A 324 -10.93 -10.23 -7.90
CA LEU A 324 -12.25 -10.10 -7.28
C LEU A 324 -13.03 -8.93 -7.93
N PRO A 325 -14.34 -8.79 -7.69
CA PRO A 325 -15.08 -7.62 -8.13
C PRO A 325 -14.43 -6.29 -7.70
N ASN A 326 -14.61 -5.27 -8.54
CA ASN A 326 -14.14 -3.92 -8.26
C ASN A 326 -14.73 -3.37 -6.96
N ARG A 327 -13.95 -2.51 -6.30
CA ARG A 327 -14.47 -1.67 -5.22
C ARG A 327 -15.48 -0.65 -5.76
N VAL A 328 -16.41 -0.24 -4.90
CA VAL A 328 -17.41 0.79 -5.19
C VAL A 328 -17.12 2.01 -4.32
N GLN A 329 -16.84 3.14 -4.94
CA GLN A 329 -16.75 4.41 -4.23
C GLN A 329 -18.15 4.85 -3.78
N GLN A 330 -18.26 5.33 -2.54
CA GLN A 330 -19.49 5.86 -1.96
C GLN A 330 -19.25 7.26 -1.38
N ASP A 331 -20.33 7.90 -0.94
CA ASP A 331 -20.28 9.24 -0.33
C ASP A 331 -19.31 9.31 0.85
N ALA A 332 -18.68 10.47 1.00
CA ALA A 332 -17.76 10.69 2.11
C ALA A 332 -18.51 10.78 3.44
N VAL A 333 -17.84 10.39 4.53
CA VAL A 333 -18.40 10.43 5.89
C VAL A 333 -17.32 10.78 6.91
N ASP A 334 -17.67 11.53 7.96
CA ASP A 334 -16.81 11.74 9.12
C ASP A 334 -17.03 10.63 10.16
N ILE A 335 -16.61 9.42 9.81
CA ILE A 335 -16.77 8.21 10.62
C ILE A 335 -16.10 8.29 12.01
N TYR A 336 -15.19 9.26 12.21
CA TYR A 336 -14.45 9.45 13.47
C TYR A 336 -14.85 10.72 14.23
N SER A 337 -15.90 11.43 13.80
CA SER A 337 -16.35 12.69 14.42
C SER A 337 -15.22 13.71 14.61
N SER A 338 -14.36 13.81 13.60
CA SER A 338 -13.12 14.59 13.60
C SER A 338 -13.20 15.91 12.84
N GLY A 339 -14.34 16.21 12.22
CA GLY A 339 -14.51 17.29 11.24
C GLY A 339 -13.87 16.98 9.87
N ASN A 340 -13.36 15.76 9.66
CA ASN A 340 -12.68 15.37 8.42
C ASN A 340 -13.44 14.26 7.69
N MET A 341 -14.07 14.63 6.58
CA MET A 341 -14.80 13.70 5.71
C MET A 341 -13.83 12.73 5.04
N ARG A 342 -14.16 11.44 5.06
CA ARG A 342 -13.39 10.36 4.43
C ARG A 342 -14.20 9.70 3.35
N THR A 343 -13.62 9.57 2.16
CA THR A 343 -14.22 8.83 1.05
C THR A 343 -14.31 7.35 1.42
N LYS A 344 -15.48 6.77 1.17
CA LYS A 344 -15.75 5.35 1.39
C LYS A 344 -15.45 4.55 0.13
N PHE A 345 -14.74 3.44 0.28
CA PHE A 345 -14.53 2.45 -0.77
C PHE A 345 -15.02 1.10 -0.28
N TYR A 346 -16.16 0.64 -0.78
CA TYR A 346 -16.74 -0.65 -0.43
C TYR A 346 -16.16 -1.76 -1.30
N LEU A 347 -15.64 -2.82 -0.68
CA LEU A 347 -15.11 -4.01 -1.33
C LEU A 347 -16.12 -5.16 -1.16
N PRO A 348 -17.00 -5.41 -2.15
CA PRO A 348 -18.12 -6.34 -2.01
C PRO A 348 -17.67 -7.79 -1.79
N ALA A 349 -16.51 -8.18 -2.34
CA ALA A 349 -15.97 -9.52 -2.17
C ALA A 349 -15.61 -9.86 -0.73
N PHE A 350 -15.35 -8.84 0.09
CA PHE A 350 -14.99 -8.98 1.51
C PHE A 350 -16.12 -8.52 2.44
N ASP A 351 -17.13 -7.80 1.94
CA ASP A 351 -18.06 -7.01 2.76
C ASP A 351 -17.34 -6.06 3.72
N VAL A 352 -16.36 -5.32 3.17
CA VAL A 352 -15.50 -4.38 3.90
C VAL A 352 -15.62 -3.00 3.28
N THR A 353 -15.70 -1.95 4.10
CA THR A 353 -15.58 -0.55 3.65
C THR A 353 -14.27 0.03 4.16
N LYS A 354 -13.42 0.51 3.26
CA LYS A 354 -12.22 1.28 3.58
C LYS A 354 -12.56 2.77 3.60
N PHE A 355 -12.10 3.48 4.62
CA PHE A 355 -12.22 4.93 4.74
C PHE A 355 -10.87 5.59 4.45
N VAL A 356 -10.84 6.54 3.51
CA VAL A 356 -9.63 7.24 3.06
C VAL A 356 -9.88 8.75 3.14
N LEU A 357 -8.95 9.49 3.74
CA LEU A 357 -9.02 10.95 3.77
C LEU A 357 -8.32 11.53 2.53
N ILE A 358 -9.07 11.83 1.47
CA ILE A 358 -8.51 12.38 0.23
C ILE A 358 -8.41 13.92 0.34
N MET A 359 -7.29 14.51 -0.10
CA MET A 359 -7.09 15.95 -0.36
C MET A 359 -6.88 16.92 0.81
N LYS A 360 -6.60 16.47 2.04
CA LYS A 360 -5.99 17.34 3.06
C LYS A 360 -4.51 17.01 3.16
N MET A 361 -3.63 17.98 2.91
CA MET A 361 -2.16 17.90 3.05
C MET A 361 -1.70 17.23 4.37
N GLY A 362 -2.57 17.16 5.40
CA GLY A 362 -2.34 16.47 6.66
C GLY A 362 -2.19 14.93 6.60
N GLU A 363 -2.46 14.26 5.46
CA GLU A 363 -2.06 12.85 5.29
C GLU A 363 -0.62 12.69 4.74
N PHE A 364 -0.05 13.75 4.15
CA PHE A 364 1.32 13.77 3.61
C PHE A 364 2.29 14.58 4.47
N GLY A 365 1.85 15.08 5.63
CA GLY A 365 2.72 15.76 6.58
C GLY A 365 3.82 14.82 7.10
N GLU A 366 5.07 15.24 7.01
CA GLU A 366 6.23 14.51 7.51
C GLU A 366 5.99 14.06 8.97
N GLY A 367 5.93 12.75 9.17
CA GLY A 367 5.94 12.16 10.50
C GLY A 367 4.59 11.96 11.19
N GLY A 368 3.48 11.85 10.44
CA GLY A 368 2.19 11.32 10.94
C GLY A 368 1.59 12.00 12.18
N LYS A 369 2.11 13.19 12.55
CA LYS A 369 1.43 14.10 13.44
C LYS A 369 0.18 14.57 12.71
N VAL A 370 -0.96 13.96 13.02
CA VAL A 370 -2.25 14.56 12.74
C VAL A 370 -2.18 15.95 13.36
N GLN A 371 -1.99 16.98 12.54
CA GLN A 371 -2.16 18.35 13.01
C GLN A 371 -3.59 18.38 13.55
N GLN A 372 -3.73 18.60 14.87
CA GLN A 372 -5.04 18.81 15.47
C GLN A 372 -5.74 19.88 14.65
N ALA A 373 -6.93 19.56 14.16
CA ALA A 373 -7.65 20.41 13.24
C ALA A 373 -7.74 21.82 13.82
N VAL A 374 -7.17 22.80 13.12
CA VAL A 374 -7.44 24.20 13.39
C VAL A 374 -8.95 24.40 13.19
N PRO A 375 -9.69 24.89 14.18
CA PRO A 375 -11.14 25.02 14.06
C PRO A 375 -11.49 25.92 12.87
N PHE A 376 -12.29 25.38 11.96
CA PHE A 376 -12.86 26.10 10.82
C PHE A 376 -13.83 27.15 11.38
N ARG A 377 -13.47 28.45 11.32
CA ARG A 377 -14.43 29.54 11.58
C ARG A 377 -15.41 29.60 10.40
N ARG A 378 -16.71 29.59 10.71
CA ARG A 378 -17.76 29.89 9.74
C ARG A 378 -17.71 31.35 9.31
#